data_AF-A0A410DMZ7-F1
#
_entry.id   AF-A0A410DMZ7-F1
#
_cell.length_a   1.000
_cell.length_b   1.000
_cell.length_c   1.000
_cell.angle_alpha   90.00
_cell.angle_beta   90.00
_cell.angle_gamma   90.00
#
_symmetry.space_group_name_H-M   'P 1'
#
loop_
_entity.id
_entity.type
_entity.pdbx_description
1 polymer ?
#
loop_
_entity_poly.entity_id
_entity_poly.type
_entity_poly.pdbx_seq_one_letter_code
_entity_poly.pdbx_strand_id
1 'polypeptide(L)'
;MGGITADNIILLLVAVVLLYLVFKFIKGVIKTIIVIILILTLGVSAYNIFIAKKSVSDEVNRYKTDYSYFNNVKDISSEAKQAINDIEANKNIDQNINKLSDLKAKASTLNHSSELNGFHERYISTFDGIILGCKGYSTAKQAGEEGKKLNDLAKNLDMSLKDIVVTK
;
A
#
# COMPACT_ATOMS: atom_id res chain seq x y z
N MET A 1 -15.09 47.65 7.94
CA MET A 1 -14.55 46.79 9.02
C MET A 1 -15.71 46.03 9.62
N GLY A 2 -15.90 44.76 9.21
CA GLY A 2 -17.00 43.93 9.72
C GLY A 2 -16.73 43.55 11.17
N GLY A 3 -17.38 44.26 12.09
CA GLY A 3 -17.26 44.02 13.52
C GLY A 3 -17.80 42.63 13.89
N ILE A 4 -17.31 42.11 15.01
CA ILE A 4 -17.81 40.89 15.63
C ILE A 4 -19.29 41.13 15.98
N THR A 5 -20.20 40.63 15.14
CA THR A 5 -21.64 40.60 15.42
C THR A 5 -21.99 39.33 16.20
N ALA A 6 -23.09 39.37 16.97
CA ALA A 6 -23.56 38.21 17.72
C ALA A 6 -23.77 36.98 16.81
N ASP A 7 -24.27 37.20 15.60
CA ASP A 7 -24.46 36.14 14.59
C ASP A 7 -23.13 35.49 14.18
N ASN A 8 -22.07 36.28 14.00
CA ASN A 8 -20.75 35.75 13.67
C ASN A 8 -20.14 34.95 14.84
N ILE A 9 -20.40 35.36 16.08
CA ILE A 9 -19.97 34.62 17.29
C ILE A 9 -20.71 33.28 17.38
N ILE A 10 -22.04 33.27 17.16
CA ILE A 10 -22.86 32.06 17.21
C ILE A 10 -22.42 31.08 16.12
N LEU A 11 -22.19 31.57 14.91
CA LEU A 11 -21.76 30.75 13.77
C LEU A 11 -20.37 30.14 14.01
N LEU A 12 -19.45 30.91 14.62
CA LEU A 12 -18.14 30.41 15.06
C LEU A 12 -18.28 29.30 16.12
N LEU A 13 -19.14 29.48 17.12
CA LEU A 13 -19.40 28.48 18.16
C LEU A 13 -19.95 27.17 17.58
N VAL A 14 -20.92 27.26 16.65
CA VAL A 14 -21.47 26.09 15.95
C VAL A 14 -20.38 25.38 15.15
N ALA A 15 -19.53 26.12 14.44
CA ALA A 15 -18.42 25.54 13.68
C ALA A 15 -17.41 24.79 14.58
N VAL A 16 -17.10 25.33 15.76
CA VAL A 16 -16.22 24.68 16.75
C VAL A 16 -16.85 23.40 17.29
N VAL A 17 -18.16 23.41 17.59
CA VAL A 17 -18.89 22.21 18.04
C VAL A 17 -18.90 21.12 16.96
N LEU A 18 -19.14 21.49 15.69
CA LEU A 18 -19.09 20.55 14.58
C LEU A 18 -17.69 19.96 14.38
N LEU A 19 -16.63 20.78 14.44
CA LEU A 19 -15.25 20.31 14.40
C LEU A 19 -14.97 19.33 15.53
N TYR A 20 -15.40 19.63 16.76
CA TYR A 20 -15.24 18.75 17.90
C TYR A 20 -15.92 17.38 17.68
N LEU A 21 -17.15 17.37 17.13
CA LEU A 21 -17.86 16.13 16.80
C LEU A 21 -17.13 15.31 15.74
N VAL A 22 -16.60 15.96 14.69
CA VAL A 22 -15.80 15.32 13.64
C VAL A 22 -14.54 14.68 14.24
N PHE A 23 -13.80 15.39 15.09
CA PHE A 23 -12.62 14.85 15.76
C PHE A 23 -12.96 13.63 16.63
N LYS A 24 -14.08 13.69 17.38
CA LYS A 24 -14.52 12.57 18.22
C LYS A 24 -14.92 11.35 17.39
N PHE A 25 -15.58 11.57 16.26
CA PHE A 25 -15.94 10.51 15.32
C PHE A 25 -14.69 9.85 14.72
N ILE A 26 -13.74 10.64 14.20
CA ILE A 26 -12.47 10.15 13.65
C ILE A 26 -11.72 9.32 14.71
N LYS A 27 -11.64 9.81 15.95
CA LYS A 27 -10.99 9.08 17.06
C LYS A 27 -11.69 7.75 17.38
N GLY A 28 -13.02 7.71 17.29
CA GLY A 28 -13.81 6.48 17.43
C GLY A 28 -13.49 5.46 16.33
N VAL A 29 -13.49 5.90 15.07
CA VAL A 29 -13.17 5.06 13.91
C VAL A 29 -11.76 4.48 14.01
N ILE A 30 -10.75 5.31 14.35
CA ILE A 30 -9.36 4.86 14.52
C ILE A 30 -9.26 3.78 15.59
N LYS A 31 -9.92 3.94 16.75
CA LYS A 31 -9.93 2.93 17.80
C LYS A 31 -10.52 1.60 17.31
N THR A 32 -11.64 1.66 16.60
CA THR A 32 -12.27 0.45 16.04
C THR A 32 -11.34 -0.27 15.06
N ILE A 33 -10.65 0.47 14.18
CA ILE A 33 -9.68 -0.11 13.24
C ILE A 33 -8.54 -0.81 14.00
N ILE A 34 -7.97 -0.17 15.03
CA ILE A 34 -6.90 -0.75 15.85
C ILE A 34 -7.35 -2.04 16.52
N VAL A 35 -8.56 -2.07 17.09
CA VAL A 35 -9.13 -3.27 17.74
C VAL A 35 -9.30 -4.40 16.74
N ILE A 36 -9.80 -4.12 15.53
CA ILE A 36 -9.94 -5.14 14.47
C ILE A 36 -8.58 -5.72 14.09
N ILE A 37 -7.57 -4.87 13.89
CA ILE A 37 -6.21 -5.32 13.56
C ILE A 37 -5.65 -6.21 14.69
N LEU A 38 -5.85 -5.83 15.95
CA LEU A 38 -5.45 -6.63 17.12
C LEU A 38 -6.15 -7.99 17.16
N ILE A 39 -7.47 -8.04 16.95
CA ILE A 39 -8.22 -9.29 16.93
C ILE A 39 -7.71 -10.20 15.82
N LEU A 40 -7.45 -9.67 14.63
CA LEU A 40 -6.93 -10.46 13.51
C LEU A 40 -5.52 -10.97 13.78
N THR A 41 -4.62 -10.13 14.28
CA THR A 41 -3.23 -10.53 14.59
C THR A 41 -3.17 -11.55 15.73
N LEU A 42 -3.94 -11.35 16.80
CA LEU A 42 -4.06 -12.32 17.90
C LEU A 42 -4.73 -13.60 17.44
N GLY A 43 -5.74 -13.52 16.57
CA GLY A 43 -6.42 -14.68 15.99
C GLY A 43 -5.49 -15.56 15.16
N VAL A 44 -4.69 -14.95 14.27
CA VAL A 44 -3.68 -15.68 13.48
C VAL A 44 -2.61 -16.29 14.37
N SER A 45 -2.12 -15.56 15.38
CA SER A 45 -1.17 -16.10 16.36
C SER A 45 -1.75 -17.28 17.14
N ALA A 46 -2.99 -17.17 17.62
CA ALA A 46 -3.66 -18.23 18.37
C ALA A 46 -3.87 -19.47 17.49
N TYR A 47 -4.32 -19.30 16.24
CA TYR A 47 -4.43 -20.41 15.30
C TYR A 47 -3.08 -21.12 15.11
N ASN A 48 -2.01 -20.37 14.90
CA ASN A 48 -0.70 -20.98 14.66
C ASN A 48 -0.13 -21.68 15.89
N ILE A 49 -0.30 -21.11 17.09
CA ILE A 49 0.20 -21.69 18.34
C ILE A 49 -0.62 -22.92 18.74
N PHE A 50 -1.95 -22.82 18.73
CA PHE A 50 -2.83 -23.85 19.27
C PHE A 50 -3.21 -24.93 18.24
N ILE A 51 -3.39 -24.57 16.97
CA ILE A 51 -3.81 -25.50 15.91
C ILE A 51 -2.61 -25.98 15.10
N ALA A 52 -1.81 -25.05 14.55
CA ALA A 52 -0.63 -25.41 13.74
C ALA A 52 0.58 -25.84 14.60
N LYS A 53 0.46 -25.77 15.93
CA LYS A 53 1.50 -26.15 16.91
C LYS A 53 2.86 -25.47 16.68
N LYS A 54 2.87 -24.28 16.06
CA LYS A 54 4.08 -23.46 15.93
C LYS A 54 4.47 -22.93 17.30
N SER A 55 5.76 -22.88 17.59
CA SER A 55 6.20 -22.33 18.87
C SER A 55 6.00 -20.81 18.89
N VAL A 56 5.88 -20.23 20.08
CA VAL A 56 5.82 -18.77 20.25
C VAL A 56 7.06 -18.09 19.65
N SER A 57 8.22 -18.76 19.72
CA SER A 57 9.46 -18.27 19.10
C SER A 57 9.36 -18.21 17.57
N ASP A 58 8.73 -19.20 16.94
CA ASP A 58 8.51 -19.21 15.49
C ASP A 58 7.58 -18.08 15.06
N GLU A 59 6.54 -17.79 15.84
CA GLU A 59 5.63 -16.66 15.59
C GLU A 59 6.34 -15.31 15.70
N VAL A 60 7.21 -15.11 16.70
CA VAL A 60 8.01 -13.89 16.83
C VAL A 60 8.97 -13.73 15.65
N ASN A 61 9.63 -14.81 15.23
CA ASN A 61 10.53 -14.79 14.08
C ASN A 61 9.78 -14.54 12.76
N ARG A 62 8.56 -15.09 12.64
CA ARG A 62 7.65 -14.81 11.53
C ARG A 62 7.35 -13.32 11.46
N TYR A 63 6.90 -12.71 12.57
CA TYR A 63 6.60 -11.29 12.63
C TYR A 63 7.79 -10.40 12.28
N LYS A 64 9.00 -10.74 12.75
CA LYS A 64 10.23 -10.00 12.37
C LYS A 64 10.51 -10.10 10.87
N THR A 65 10.38 -11.29 10.31
CA THR A 65 10.60 -11.55 8.88
C THR A 65 9.58 -10.77 8.05
N ASP A 66 8.30 -10.85 8.40
CA ASP A 66 7.21 -10.15 7.70
C ASP A 66 7.33 -8.64 7.82
N TYR A 67 7.71 -8.13 9.00
CA TYR A 67 7.94 -6.70 9.19
C TYR A 67 9.08 -6.19 8.31
N SER A 68 10.21 -6.91 8.27
CA SER A 68 11.32 -6.60 7.36
C SER A 68 10.90 -6.67 5.90
N TYR A 69 10.10 -7.67 5.54
CA TYR A 69 9.55 -7.84 4.20
C TYR A 69 8.73 -6.63 3.77
N PHE A 70 7.79 -6.17 4.60
CA PHE A 70 6.96 -5.01 4.27
C PHE A 70 7.75 -3.70 4.15
N ASN A 71 8.80 -3.52 4.95
CA ASN A 71 9.70 -2.37 4.78
C ASN A 71 10.42 -2.41 3.43
N ASN A 72 10.97 -3.57 3.06
CA ASN A 72 11.64 -3.74 1.77
C ASN A 72 10.67 -3.54 0.59
N VAL A 73 9.45 -4.09 0.68
CA VAL A 73 8.39 -3.89 -0.32
C VAL A 73 8.03 -2.41 -0.46
N LYS A 74 7.90 -1.68 0.66
CA LYS A 74 7.61 -0.25 0.63
C LYS A 74 8.69 0.54 -0.11
N ASP A 75 9.96 0.27 0.16
CA ASP A 75 11.08 0.96 -0.48
C ASP A 75 11.13 0.65 -1.98
N ILE A 76 11.02 -0.63 -2.35
CA ILE A 76 10.98 -1.08 -3.75
C ILE A 76 9.79 -0.45 -4.48
N SER A 77 8.60 -0.46 -3.89
CA SER A 77 7.41 0.16 -4.48
C SER A 77 7.57 1.67 -4.67
N SER A 78 8.25 2.37 -3.76
CA SER A 78 8.54 3.80 -3.91
C SER A 78 9.47 4.05 -5.10
N GLU A 79 10.54 3.26 -5.24
CA GLU A 79 11.46 3.37 -6.37
C GLU A 79 10.78 3.03 -7.71
N ALA A 80 9.89 2.03 -7.71
CA ALA A 80 9.13 1.63 -8.88
C ALA A 80 8.15 2.72 -9.31
N LYS A 81 7.42 3.34 -8.37
CA LYS A 81 6.54 4.49 -8.65
C LYS A 81 7.31 5.65 -9.28
N GLN A 82 8.52 5.94 -8.80
CA GLN A 82 9.35 6.97 -9.40
C GLN A 82 9.73 6.63 -10.84
N ALA A 83 10.16 5.39 -11.11
CA ALA A 83 10.50 4.96 -12.46
C ALA A 83 9.30 5.04 -13.42
N ILE A 84 8.10 4.70 -12.94
CA ILE A 84 6.85 4.83 -13.71
C ILE A 84 6.54 6.30 -14.01
N ASN A 85 6.61 7.18 -13.00
CA ASN A 85 6.38 8.61 -13.20
C ASN A 85 7.37 9.22 -14.21
N ASP A 86 8.63 8.79 -14.19
CA ASP A 86 9.63 9.23 -15.16
C ASP A 86 9.31 8.73 -16.57
N ILE A 87 8.82 7.49 -16.72
CA ILE A 87 8.33 6.96 -18.00
C ILE A 87 7.13 7.77 -18.52
N GLU A 88 6.14 8.06 -17.67
CA GLU A 88 4.98 8.88 -18.02
C GLU A 88 5.39 10.30 -18.43
N ALA A 89 6.44 10.84 -17.81
CA ALA A 89 7.04 12.12 -18.17
C ALA A 89 7.97 12.06 -19.40
N ASN A 90 8.03 10.91 -20.10
CA ASN A 90 8.88 10.65 -21.25
C ASN A 90 10.39 10.82 -20.99
N LYS A 91 10.84 10.46 -19.78
CA LYS A 91 12.25 10.54 -19.38
C LYS A 91 12.86 9.15 -19.29
N ASN A 92 13.99 8.96 -20.00
CA ASN A 92 14.85 7.77 -19.87
C ASN A 92 14.07 6.44 -19.91
N ILE A 93 13.11 6.32 -20.83
CA ILE A 93 12.10 5.25 -20.83
C ILE A 93 12.74 3.86 -20.72
N ASP A 94 13.70 3.54 -21.59
CA ASP A 94 14.36 2.23 -21.60
C ASP A 94 15.16 1.95 -20.31
N GLN A 95 15.81 2.98 -19.75
CA GLN A 95 16.53 2.84 -18.48
C GLN A 95 15.57 2.58 -17.32
N ASN A 96 14.42 3.26 -17.29
CA ASN A 96 13.40 3.07 -16.26
C ASN A 96 12.69 1.72 -16.40
N ILE A 97 12.49 1.20 -17.62
CA ILE A 97 11.98 -0.17 -17.85
C ILE A 97 12.96 -1.22 -17.31
N ASN A 98 14.26 -1.03 -17.56
CA ASN A 98 15.29 -1.91 -17.02
C ASN A 98 15.34 -1.84 -15.49
N LYS A 99 15.28 -0.63 -14.93
CA LYS A 99 15.19 -0.43 -13.47
C LYS A 99 13.98 -1.16 -12.86
N LEU A 100 12.81 -1.12 -13.50
CA LEU A 100 11.63 -1.87 -13.04
C LEU A 100 11.87 -3.39 -13.05
N SER A 101 12.63 -3.89 -14.03
CA SER A 101 13.00 -5.30 -14.12
C SER A 101 13.99 -5.70 -13.00
N ASP A 102 14.96 -4.84 -12.69
CA ASP A 102 15.90 -5.04 -11.58
C ASP A 102 15.18 -5.00 -10.22
N LEU A 103 14.25 -4.07 -10.04
CA LEU A 103 13.42 -3.97 -8.84
C LEU A 103 12.54 -5.22 -8.65
N LYS A 104 11.98 -5.76 -9.74
CA LYS A 104 11.27 -7.05 -9.70
C LYS A 104 12.20 -8.17 -9.24
N ALA A 105 13.39 -8.28 -9.83
CA ALA A 105 14.35 -9.32 -9.46
C ALA A 105 14.75 -9.21 -7.98
N LYS A 106 15.00 -7.99 -7.49
CA LYS A 106 15.24 -7.72 -6.06
C LYS A 106 14.04 -8.16 -5.21
N ALA A 107 12.82 -7.79 -5.60
CA ALA A 107 11.61 -8.17 -4.89
C ALA A 107 11.44 -9.69 -4.80
N SER A 108 11.69 -10.45 -5.87
CA SER A 108 11.56 -11.92 -5.92
C SER A 108 12.48 -12.66 -4.94
N THR A 109 13.53 -12.00 -4.44
CA THR A 109 14.48 -12.60 -3.48
C THR A 109 14.17 -12.26 -2.01
N LEU A 110 13.11 -11.49 -1.75
CA LEU A 110 12.77 -11.08 -0.39
C LEU A 110 12.23 -12.26 0.44
N ASN A 111 12.87 -12.49 1.58
CA ASN A 111 12.39 -13.44 2.57
C ASN A 111 11.07 -12.97 3.18
N HIS A 112 10.09 -13.87 3.23
CA HIS A 112 8.77 -13.66 3.81
C HIS A 112 8.27 -14.95 4.44
N SER A 113 7.28 -14.88 5.32
CA SER A 113 6.63 -16.07 5.85
C SER A 113 5.70 -16.73 4.85
N SER A 114 5.40 -18.02 5.08
CA SER A 114 4.43 -18.79 4.30
C SER A 114 3.05 -18.12 4.21
N GLU A 115 2.67 -17.38 5.25
CA GLU A 115 1.40 -16.66 5.35
C GLU A 115 1.30 -15.50 4.35
N LEU A 116 2.44 -15.05 3.81
CA LEU A 116 2.52 -13.98 2.81
C LEU A 116 2.76 -14.46 1.38
N ASN A 117 2.87 -15.77 1.12
CA ASN A 117 3.15 -16.30 -0.22
C ASN A 117 2.17 -15.74 -1.27
N GLY A 118 0.86 -15.76 -0.99
CA GLY A 118 -0.14 -15.25 -1.92
C GLY A 118 -0.04 -13.73 -2.16
N PHE A 119 0.38 -12.96 -1.15
CA PHE A 119 0.67 -11.54 -1.33
C PHE A 119 1.93 -11.34 -2.18
N HIS A 120 2.98 -12.12 -1.92
CA HIS A 120 4.25 -12.04 -2.62
C HIS A 120 4.10 -12.37 -4.11
N GLU A 121 3.43 -13.47 -4.44
CA GLU A 121 3.17 -13.87 -5.82
C GLU A 121 2.42 -12.78 -6.60
N ARG A 122 1.39 -12.18 -5.99
CA ARG A 122 0.66 -11.06 -6.59
C ARG A 122 1.54 -9.84 -6.77
N TYR A 123 2.36 -9.50 -5.79
CA TYR A 123 3.26 -8.36 -5.86
C TYR A 123 4.24 -8.51 -7.04
N ILE A 124 4.83 -9.69 -7.22
CA ILE A 124 5.72 -9.99 -8.37
C ILE A 124 4.95 -9.99 -9.69
N SER A 125 3.73 -10.53 -9.72
CA SER A 125 2.87 -10.50 -10.92
C SER A 125 2.48 -9.08 -11.33
N THR A 126 2.27 -8.18 -10.38
CA THR A 126 1.98 -6.77 -10.66
C THR A 126 3.16 -6.09 -11.35
N PHE A 127 4.40 -6.40 -10.94
CA PHE A 127 5.60 -5.94 -11.65
C PHE A 127 5.63 -6.39 -13.11
N ASP A 128 5.23 -7.64 -13.41
CA ASP A 128 5.16 -8.13 -14.79
C ASP A 128 4.17 -7.33 -15.63
N GLY A 129 2.98 -7.05 -15.10
CA GLY A 129 1.97 -6.23 -15.77
C GLY A 129 2.48 -4.82 -16.05
N ILE A 130 3.19 -4.21 -15.10
CA ILE A 130 3.76 -2.87 -15.24
C ILE A 130 4.87 -2.84 -16.28
N ILE A 131 5.82 -3.77 -16.21
CA ILE A 131 6.93 -3.83 -17.18
C ILE A 131 6.38 -4.02 -18.59
N LEU A 132 5.39 -4.90 -18.76
CA LEU A 132 4.73 -5.12 -20.05
C LEU A 132 4.02 -3.84 -20.53
N GLY A 133 3.28 -3.16 -19.66
CA GLY A 133 2.62 -1.89 -19.98
C GLY A 133 3.61 -0.79 -20.37
N CYS A 134 4.73 -0.66 -19.66
CA CYS A 134 5.78 0.31 -19.98
C CYS A 134 6.45 0.02 -21.34
N LYS A 135 6.70 -1.26 -21.65
CA LYS A 135 7.23 -1.67 -22.96
C LYS A 135 6.22 -1.39 -24.08
N GLY A 136 4.93 -1.63 -23.83
CA GLY A 136 3.84 -1.27 -24.73
C GLY A 136 3.79 0.22 -25.03
N TYR A 137 3.87 1.05 -23.98
CA TYR A 137 3.93 2.51 -24.08
C TYR A 137 5.13 3.00 -24.92
N SER A 138 6.32 2.43 -24.69
CA SER A 138 7.53 2.72 -25.47
C SER A 138 7.32 2.37 -26.96
N THR A 139 6.76 1.19 -27.23
CA THR A 139 6.52 0.69 -28.60
C THR A 139 5.45 1.48 -29.35
N ALA A 140 4.41 1.93 -28.63
CA ALA A 140 3.29 2.70 -29.18
C ALA A 140 3.60 4.19 -29.42
N LYS A 141 4.87 4.61 -29.24
CA LYS A 141 5.31 6.02 -29.36
C LYS A 141 4.43 7.00 -28.58
N GLN A 142 4.11 6.67 -27.32
CA GLN A 142 3.51 7.64 -26.39
C GLN A 142 2.06 8.03 -26.72
N ALA A 143 1.27 7.14 -27.33
CA ALA A 143 -0.16 7.37 -27.51
C ALA A 143 -0.85 7.60 -26.14
N GLY A 144 -1.56 8.73 -25.98
CA GLY A 144 -2.07 9.21 -24.69
C GLY A 144 -3.04 8.28 -23.94
N GLU A 145 -3.60 7.26 -24.61
CA GLU A 145 -4.44 6.24 -23.97
C GLU A 145 -3.64 5.20 -23.17
N GLU A 146 -2.39 4.91 -23.55
CA GLU A 146 -1.52 3.95 -22.84
C GLU A 146 -0.96 4.55 -21.53
N GLY A 147 -0.78 5.87 -21.47
CA GLY A 147 -0.36 6.58 -20.23
C GLY A 147 -1.39 6.47 -19.09
N LYS A 148 -2.69 6.41 -19.42
CA LYS A 148 -3.75 6.20 -18.40
C LYS A 148 -3.72 4.77 -17.83
N LYS A 149 -3.45 3.76 -18.66
CA LYS A 149 -3.28 2.37 -18.19
C LYS A 149 -2.07 2.23 -17.27
N LEU A 150 -0.99 2.95 -17.54
CA LEU A 150 0.22 2.97 -16.72
C LEU A 150 -0.04 3.48 -15.30
N ASN A 151 -0.76 4.59 -15.17
CA ASN A 151 -1.13 5.15 -13.86
C ASN A 151 -2.01 4.19 -13.04
N ASP A 152 -2.96 3.52 -13.70
CA ASP A 152 -3.81 2.52 -13.02
C ASP A 152 -3.02 1.27 -12.61
N LEU A 153 -2.02 0.85 -13.40
CA LEU A 153 -1.09 -0.21 -13.01
C LEU A 153 -0.17 0.24 -11.86
N ALA A 154 0.26 1.51 -11.82
CA ALA A 154 1.07 2.08 -10.75
C ALA A 154 0.32 2.15 -9.40
N LYS A 155 -1.00 2.36 -9.43
CA LYS A 155 -1.85 2.27 -8.22
C LYS A 155 -1.88 0.85 -7.68
N ASN A 156 -1.81 -0.17 -8.54
CA ASN A 156 -1.78 -1.58 -8.12
C ASN A 156 -0.46 -1.99 -7.44
N LEU A 157 0.64 -1.22 -7.59
CA LEU A 157 1.86 -1.40 -6.80
C LEU A 157 1.69 -0.99 -5.34
N ASP A 158 0.72 -0.12 -5.07
CA ASP A 158 0.34 0.32 -3.72
C ASP A 158 -0.63 -0.69 -3.09
N MET A 159 -0.28 -1.98 -3.14
CA MET A 159 -1.11 -3.03 -2.56
C MET A 159 -1.22 -2.77 -1.06
N SER A 160 -2.40 -2.38 -0.63
CA SER A 160 -2.66 -2.11 0.78
C SER A 160 -3.01 -3.43 1.48
N LEU A 161 -2.93 -3.45 2.82
CA LEU A 161 -3.39 -4.59 3.63
C LEU A 161 -4.82 -5.05 3.28
N LYS A 162 -5.67 -4.22 2.65
CA LYS A 162 -6.99 -4.65 2.16
C LYS A 162 -6.91 -5.75 1.10
N ASP A 163 -5.90 -5.74 0.25
CA ASP A 163 -5.75 -6.73 -0.84
C ASP A 163 -5.30 -8.10 -0.30
N ILE A 164 -4.72 -8.14 0.91
CA ILE A 164 -4.38 -9.36 1.64
C ILE A 164 -5.64 -9.98 2.27
N VAL A 165 -6.56 -9.17 2.79
CA VAL A 165 -7.75 -9.64 3.53
C VAL A 165 -8.92 -10.05 2.62
N VAL A 166 -9.03 -9.47 1.42
CA VAL A 166 -10.15 -9.74 0.48
C VAL A 166 -9.88 -10.94 -0.44
N THR A 167 -8.75 -11.63 -0.27
CA THR A 167 -8.46 -12.85 -1.03
C THR A 167 -9.30 -14.02 -0.53
N LYS A 168 -10.47 -14.20 -1.13
CA LYS A 168 -11.13 -15.50 -1.27
C LYS A 168 -10.71 -16.14 -2.58
#